data_AF-A0A7X8FF39-F1
#
_entry.id   AF-A0A7X8FF39-F1
#
_cell.length_a   1.000
_cell.length_b   1.000
_cell.length_c   1.000
_cell.angle_alpha   90.00
_cell.angle_beta   90.00
_cell.angle_gamma   90.00
#
_symmetry.space_group_name_H-M   'P 1'
#
loop_
_entity.id
_entity.type
_entity.pdbx_description
1 polymer ?
#
loop_
_entity_poly.entity_id
_entity_poly.type
_entity_poly.pdbx_seq_one_letter_code
_entity_poly.pdbx_strand_id
1 'polypeptide(L)' 'MRLKHPEASLKELGDLVEPRLGKSGVNHRMRRLEEIARDLREGNLTV' A
#
# COMPACT_ATOMS: atom_id res chain seq x y z
N MET A 1 1.86 0.72 -8.07
CA MET A 1 0.50 0.47 -8.58
C MET A 1 -0.46 1.59 -8.25
N ARG A 2 -0.71 1.92 -6.97
CA ARG A 2 -1.59 3.06 -6.61
C ARG A 2 -1.25 4.37 -7.33
N LEU A 3 0.04 4.72 -7.47
CA LEU A 3 0.46 5.92 -8.20
C LEU A 3 0.16 5.88 -9.71
N LYS A 4 0.11 4.68 -10.31
CA LYS A 4 -0.19 4.48 -11.73
C LYS A 4 -1.70 4.38 -12.00
N HIS A 5 -2.49 4.08 -10.98
CA HIS A 5 -3.96 3.90 -11.03
C HIS A 5 -4.61 4.56 -9.80
N PRO A 6 -4.61 5.91 -9.72
CA PRO A 6 -5.11 6.62 -8.54
C PRO A 6 -6.62 6.43 -8.32
N GLU A 7 -7.39 6.35 -9.41
CA GLU A 7 -8.85 6.15 -9.41
C GLU A 7 -9.29 4.71 -9.09
N ALA A 8 -8.40 3.73 -9.21
CA ALA A 8 -8.75 2.33 -8.97
C ALA A 8 -9.13 2.08 -7.50
N SER A 9 -10.19 1.32 -7.28
CA SER A 9 -10.55 0.84 -5.95
C SER A 9 -9.49 -0.13 -5.41
N LEU A 10 -9.50 -0.36 -4.09
CA LEU A 10 -8.58 -1.31 -3.46
C LEU A 10 -8.74 -2.74 -3.98
N LYS A 11 -9.94 -3.12 -4.43
CA LYS A 11 -10.19 -4.43 -5.04
C LYS A 11 -9.53 -4.52 -6.42
N GLU A 12 -9.76 -3.52 -7.27
CA GLU A 12 -9.16 -3.45 -8.61
C GLU A 12 -7.63 -3.38 -8.55
N LEU A 13 -7.06 -2.63 -7.60
CA LEU A 13 -5.61 -2.64 -7.37
C LEU A 13 -5.09 -4.02 -6.96
N GLY A 14 -5.88 -4.79 -6.24
CA GLY A 14 -5.55 -6.16 -5.82
C GLY A 14 -5.63 -7.17 -6.96
N ASP A 15 -6.51 -6.93 -7.93
CA ASP A 15 -6.63 -7.72 -9.15
C ASP A 15 -5.48 -7.45 -10.14
N LEU A 16 -4.84 -6.28 -10.06
CA LEU A 16 -3.71 -5.87 -10.91
C LEU A 16 -2.32 -6.32 -10.42
N VAL A 17 -2.22 -6.94 -9.23
CA VAL A 17 -0.95 -7.42 -8.65
C VAL A 17 -0.90 -8.94 -8.66
N GLU A 18 0.31 -9.50 -8.80
CA GLU A 18 0.56 -10.95 -8.76
C GLU A 18 1.41 -11.28 -7.52
N PRO A 19 0.96 -12.18 -6.60
CA PRO A 19 -0.35 -12.84 -6.60
C PRO A 19 -1.52 -11.88 -6.35
N ARG A 20 -2.69 -12.22 -6.92
CA ARG A 20 -3.93 -11.44 -6.74
C ARG A 20 -4.27 -11.30 -5.27
N LEU A 21 -4.63 -10.08 -4.87
CA LEU A 21 -4.99 -9.75 -3.50
C LEU A 21 -6.45 -9.33 -3.41
N GLY A 22 -7.12 -9.75 -2.34
CA GLY A 22 -8.42 -9.20 -1.97
C GLY A 22 -8.30 -7.76 -1.43
N LYS A 23 -9.43 -7.05 -1.35
CA LYS A 23 -9.54 -5.67 -0.81
C LYS A 23 -8.81 -5.49 0.52
N SER A 24 -8.99 -6.42 1.46
CA SER A 24 -8.35 -6.35 2.79
C SER A 24 -6.83 -6.50 2.72
N GLY A 25 -6.31 -7.37 1.85
CA GLY A 25 -4.88 -7.58 1.67
C GLY A 25 -4.18 -6.36 1.09
N VAL A 26 -4.80 -5.69 0.10
CA VAL A 26 -4.30 -4.42 -0.43
C VAL A 26 -4.33 -3.34 0.66
N ASN A 27 -5.44 -3.24 1.40
CA ASN A 27 -5.56 -2.28 2.48
C ASN A 27 -4.48 -2.46 3.55
N HIS A 28 -4.20 -3.70 3.95
CA HIS A 28 -3.14 -4.01 4.92
C HIS A 28 -1.77 -3.54 4.43
N ARG A 29 -1.44 -3.79 3.16
CA ARG A 29 -0.18 -3.31 2.56
C ARG A 29 -0.11 -1.78 2.53
N MET A 30 -1.20 -1.10 2.22
CA MET A 30 -1.26 0.36 2.23
C MET A 30 -1.04 0.93 3.62
N ARG A 31 -1.69 0.37 4.66
CA ARG A 31 -1.48 0.79 6.05
C ARG A 31 -0.03 0.62 6.49
N ARG A 32 0.60 -0.51 6.14
CA ARG A 32 2.02 -0.73 6.43
C ARG A 32 2.92 0.29 5.71
N LEU A 33 2.61 0.64 4.47
CA LEU A 33 3.34 1.69 3.74
C LEU A 33 3.18 3.06 4.41
N GLU A 34 1.99 3.38 4.90
CA GLU A 34 1.73 4.62 5.65
C GLU A 34 2.52 4.67 6.96
N GLU A 35 2.57 3.54 7.69
CA GLU A 35 3.38 3.39 8.91
C GLU A 35 4.86 3.60 8.63
N ILE A 36 5.42 2.89 7.64
CA ILE A 36 6.83 3.06 7.24
C ILE A 36 7.10 4.51 6.84
N ALA A 37 6.20 5.13 6.07
CA ALA A 37 6.37 6.51 5.64
C ALA A 37 6.30 7.51 6.81
N ARG A 38 5.47 7.23 7.82
CA ARG A 38 5.41 8.02 9.06
C ARG A 38 6.72 7.88 9.83
N ASP A 39 7.19 6.66 10.05
CA ASP A 39 8.41 6.40 10.81
C ASP A 39 9.65 7.03 10.13
N LEU A 40 9.69 7.05 8.79
CA LEU A 40 10.71 7.76 8.00
C LEU A 40 10.64 9.28 8.20
N ARG A 41 9.44 9.88 8.24
CA ARG A 41 9.28 11.34 8.44
C ARG A 41 9.63 11.77 9.87
N GLU A 42 9.38 10.92 10.84
CA GLU A 42 9.68 11.18 12.25
C GLU A 42 11.16 10.91 12.59
N GLY A 43 11.94 10.35 11.67
CA GLY A 43 13.35 10.02 11.91
C GLY A 43 13.54 8.79 12.81
N ASN A 44 12.50 7.99 13.00
CA ASN A 44 12.49 6.82 13.89
C ASN A 44 13.14 5.59 13.23
N LEU A 45 13.35 5.61 11.92
CA LEU A 45 14.05 4.55 11.19
C LEU A 45 15.55 4.85 11.18
N THR A 46 16.29 4.30 12.14
CA THR A 46 17.76 4.28 12.09
C THR A 46 18.16 3.29 10.99
N VAL A 47 18.77 3.81 9.92
CA VAL A 47 19.43 2.99 8.88
C VAL A 47 20.84 2.60 9.30
#